data_AF-A0A3M8T1X9-F1
#
_entry.id   AF-A0A3M8T1X9-F1
#
_cell.length_a   1.000
_cell.length_b   1.000
_cell.length_c   1.000
_cell.angle_alpha   90.00
_cell.angle_beta   90.00
_cell.angle_gamma   90.00
#
_symmetry.space_group_name_H-M   'P 1'
#
loop_
_entity.id
_entity.type
_entity.pdbx_description
1 polymer ?
#
loop_
_entity_poly.entity_id
_entity_poly.type
_entity_poly.pdbx_seq_one_letter_code
_entity_poly.pdbx_strand_id
1 'polypeptide(L)'
;MYDALHRGNVDVPRLRQVLASLPMPQAADRRLVLAVDVSHWLRPDAPTSADRRFCHVYGRSGRSSDQLVLGWPYSFVAALESGRTSWCQLLDAVRLGPADDVAEVTAAQVRRVVMDLIEMGGWHFGDRDTATTSTCAGSRSCADSTWNTPSA
;
A
#
# COMPACT_ATOMS: atom_id res chain seq x y z
N MET A 1 -4.57 -18.37 10.27
CA MET A 1 -3.42 -17.47 10.00
C MET A 1 -2.14 -18.02 10.62
N TYR A 2 -2.06 -18.20 11.94
CA TYR A 2 -0.85 -18.73 12.60
C TYR A 2 -0.39 -20.09 12.05
N ASP A 3 -1.32 -21.00 11.75
CA ASP A 3 -1.00 -22.28 11.11
C ASP A 3 -0.35 -22.14 9.72
N ALA A 4 -0.78 -21.16 8.92
CA ALA A 4 -0.22 -20.90 7.60
C ALA A 4 1.22 -20.40 7.72
N LEU A 5 1.47 -19.54 8.72
CA LEU A 5 2.82 -19.07 9.06
C LEU A 5 3.72 -20.22 9.54
N HIS A 6 3.17 -21.11 10.39
CA HIS A 6 3.89 -22.29 10.87
C HIS A 6 4.22 -23.27 9.74
N ARG A 7 3.32 -23.44 8.77
CA ARG A 7 3.53 -24.26 7.56
C ARG A 7 4.38 -23.57 6.50
N GLY A 8 4.78 -22.30 6.70
CA GLY A 8 5.59 -21.53 5.76
C GLY A 8 4.89 -21.20 4.44
N ASN A 9 3.56 -21.33 4.35
CA ASN A 9 2.80 -21.07 3.14
C ASN A 9 1.56 -20.24 3.45
N VAL A 10 1.47 -19.08 2.82
CA VAL A 10 0.32 -18.18 2.89
C VAL A 10 -0.16 -17.94 1.45
N ASP A 11 -1.41 -18.28 1.18
CA ASP A 11 -2.08 -17.93 -0.06
C ASP A 11 -2.40 -16.42 -0.04
N VAL A 12 -1.45 -15.62 -0.54
CA VAL A 12 -1.53 -14.16 -0.54
C VAL A 12 -2.69 -13.65 -1.42
N PRO A 13 -2.93 -14.16 -2.64
CA PRO A 13 -4.12 -13.80 -3.42
C PRO A 13 -5.43 -14.01 -2.65
N ARG A 14 -5.61 -15.18 -2.02
CA ARG A 14 -6.80 -15.44 -1.22
C ARG A 14 -6.91 -14.53 0.00
N LEU A 15 -5.79 -14.24 0.66
CA LEU A 15 -5.76 -13.30 1.80
C LEU A 15 -6.25 -11.91 1.36
N ARG A 16 -5.83 -11.41 0.20
CA ARG A 16 -6.27 -10.11 -0.34
C ARG A 16 -7.76 -10.08 -0.61
N GLN A 17 -8.32 -11.12 -1.22
CA GLN A 17 -9.76 -11.24 -1.43
C GLN A 17 -10.54 -11.24 -0.11
N VAL A 18 -10.04 -11.95 0.91
CA VAL A 18 -10.65 -11.92 2.25
C VAL A 18 -10.61 -10.51 2.83
N LEU A 19 -9.48 -9.79 2.73
CA LEU A 19 -9.38 -8.42 3.20
C LEU A 19 -10.33 -7.46 2.45
N ALA A 20 -10.50 -7.66 1.14
CA ALA A 20 -11.42 -6.88 0.31
C ALA A 20 -12.91 -7.17 0.62
N SER A 21 -13.23 -8.35 1.17
CA SER A 21 -14.59 -8.71 1.59
C SER A 21 -15.01 -8.17 2.95
N LEU A 22 -14.08 -7.63 3.73
CA LEU A 22 -14.39 -7.03 5.02
C LEU A 22 -15.10 -5.68 4.83
N PRO A 23 -15.90 -5.21 5.82
CA PRO A 23 -16.51 -3.89 5.76
C PRO A 23 -15.45 -2.80 5.57
N MET A 24 -15.57 -2.03 4.49
CA MET A 24 -14.60 -0.97 4.19
C MET A 24 -14.78 0.24 5.10
N PRO A 25 -13.69 0.82 5.64
CA PRO A 25 -13.77 2.09 6.33
C PRO A 25 -14.23 3.17 5.36
N GLN A 26 -15.12 4.04 5.85
CA GLN A 26 -15.63 5.17 5.10
C GLN A 26 -14.92 6.44 5.56
N ALA A 27 -14.33 7.16 4.62
CA ALA A 27 -13.84 8.51 4.86
C ALA A 27 -15.00 9.51 4.94
N ALA A 28 -14.65 10.80 5.06
CA ALA A 28 -15.64 11.88 5.02
C ALA A 28 -16.53 11.73 3.77
N ASP A 29 -17.81 12.08 3.92
CA ASP A 29 -18.80 11.95 2.85
C ASP A 29 -19.06 10.52 2.36
N ARG A 30 -18.79 9.49 3.19
CA ARG A 30 -19.02 8.07 2.85
C ARG A 30 -18.23 7.61 1.61
N ARG A 31 -17.11 8.26 1.31
CA ARG A 31 -16.23 7.89 0.20
C ARG A 31 -15.21 6.85 0.66
N LEU A 32 -14.83 5.96 -0.25
CA LEU A 32 -13.66 5.13 -0.07
C LEU A 32 -12.42 5.93 -0.46
N VAL A 33 -11.48 6.07 0.48
CA VAL A 33 -10.19 6.72 0.25
C VAL A 33 -9.09 5.69 0.41
N LEU A 34 -8.28 5.53 -0.64
CA LEU A 34 -7.13 4.64 -0.63
C LEU A 34 -5.86 5.47 -0.45
N ALA A 35 -5.08 5.12 0.57
CA ALA A 35 -3.74 5.64 0.77
C ALA A 35 -2.72 4.66 0.19
N VAL A 36 -1.75 5.20 -0.54
CA VAL A 36 -0.60 4.44 -1.03
C VAL A 36 0.69 5.04 -0.51
N ASP A 37 1.51 4.22 0.11
CA ASP A 37 2.81 4.61 0.64
C ASP A 37 3.86 3.52 0.45
N VAL A 38 5.12 3.94 0.30
CA VAL A 38 6.27 3.03 0.28
C VAL A 38 6.97 3.09 1.63
N SER A 39 6.90 1.99 2.36
CA SER A 39 7.57 1.84 3.65
C SER A 39 8.74 0.86 3.55
N HIS A 40 9.88 1.24 4.14
CA HIS A 40 11.11 0.47 4.04
C HIS A 40 11.25 -0.54 5.20
N TRP A 41 11.38 -1.82 4.86
CA TRP A 41 11.72 -2.86 5.80
C TRP A 41 13.23 -2.99 5.94
N LEU A 42 13.81 -2.28 6.91
CA LEU A 42 15.25 -2.24 7.11
C LEU A 42 15.79 -3.57 7.64
N ARG A 43 16.92 -4.01 7.06
CA ARG A 43 17.67 -5.21 7.42
C ARG A 43 19.17 -4.98 7.23
N PRO A 44 19.79 -4.09 8.02
CA PRO A 44 21.22 -3.82 7.93
C PRO A 44 22.06 -5.10 8.14
N ASP A 45 21.68 -5.93 9.10
CA ASP A 45 22.47 -7.09 9.56
C ASP A 45 22.22 -8.39 8.79
N ALA A 46 21.64 -8.31 7.59
CA ALA A 46 21.27 -9.48 6.79
C ALA A 46 22.08 -9.62 5.49
N PRO A 47 23.44 -9.58 5.51
CA PRO A 47 24.31 -9.37 4.35
C PRO A 47 24.02 -10.27 3.14
N THR A 48 23.62 -11.51 3.40
CA THR A 48 23.37 -12.55 2.38
C THR A 48 21.94 -12.56 1.83
N SER A 49 21.04 -11.75 2.40
CA SER A 49 19.64 -11.72 1.94
C SER A 49 19.53 -10.97 0.61
N ALA A 50 18.95 -11.66 -0.38
CA ALA A 50 18.83 -11.19 -1.75
C ALA A 50 17.94 -9.94 -1.90
N ASP A 51 18.16 -9.21 -2.99
CA ASP A 51 17.41 -8.04 -3.45
C ASP A 51 17.23 -6.93 -2.41
N ARG A 52 18.14 -6.83 -1.42
CA ARG A 52 18.16 -5.65 -0.54
C ARG A 52 18.66 -4.44 -1.33
N ARG A 53 18.03 -3.30 -1.05
CA ARG A 53 18.31 -2.02 -1.69
C ARG A 53 18.70 -0.99 -0.63
N PHE A 54 19.39 0.05 -1.06
CA PHE A 54 19.61 1.23 -0.25
C PHE A 54 18.30 1.98 -0.08
N CYS A 55 17.69 1.86 1.10
CA CYS A 55 16.48 2.56 1.47
C CYS A 55 16.85 3.90 2.12
N HIS A 56 16.19 4.98 1.70
CA HIS A 56 16.37 6.29 2.32
C HIS A 56 15.71 6.30 3.69
N VAL A 57 16.45 6.76 4.70
CA VAL A 57 15.97 6.91 6.07
C VAL A 57 16.24 8.36 6.47
N TYR A 58 15.15 9.10 6.68
CA TYR A 58 15.22 10.46 7.19
C TYR A 58 15.93 10.49 8.55
N GLY A 59 16.76 11.51 8.76
CA GLY A 59 17.36 11.78 10.06
C GLY A 59 16.29 11.90 11.16
N ARG A 60 16.19 10.91 12.04
CA ARG A 60 15.38 10.96 13.28
C ARG A 60 16.28 10.76 14.50
N SER A 61 15.77 11.15 15.67
CA SER A 61 16.42 10.95 16.98
C SER A 61 17.85 11.52 17.07
N GLY A 62 18.03 12.80 16.74
CA GLY A 62 19.28 13.53 16.96
C GLY A 62 20.36 13.34 15.90
N ARG A 63 20.06 12.66 14.79
CA ARG A 63 20.98 12.56 13.64
C ARG A 63 20.77 13.75 12.70
N SER A 64 21.87 14.39 12.30
CA SER A 64 21.87 15.61 11.48
C SER A 64 21.73 15.37 9.98
N SER A 65 21.75 14.10 9.53
CA SER A 65 21.68 13.75 8.12
C SER A 65 20.85 12.51 7.85
N ASP A 66 20.28 12.49 6.65
CA ASP A 66 19.63 11.32 6.07
C ASP A 66 20.65 10.20 5.81
N GLN A 67 20.15 8.96 5.81
CA GLN A 67 20.97 7.77 5.64
C GLN A 67 20.42 6.85 4.57
N LEU A 68 21.31 6.05 4.01
CA LEU A 68 20.95 4.92 3.16
C LEU A 68 21.21 3.64 3.95
N VAL A 69 20.13 2.92 4.29
CA VAL A 69 20.19 1.67 5.06
C VAL A 69 19.69 0.53 4.19
N LEU A 70 20.39 -0.61 4.21
CA LEU A 70 20.00 -1.77 3.42
C LEU A 70 18.67 -2.37 3.94
N GLY A 71 17.73 -2.60 3.02
CA GLY A 71 16.42 -3.17 3.34
C GLY A 71 15.59 -3.49 2.10
N TRP A 72 14.31 -3.74 2.30
CA TRP A 72 13.35 -3.96 1.21
C TRP A 72 12.27 -2.88 1.20
N PRO A 73 12.09 -2.16 0.09
CA PRO A 73 10.95 -1.28 -0.07
C PRO A 73 9.68 -2.10 -0.31
N TYR A 74 8.62 -1.76 0.43
CA TYR A 74 7.28 -2.33 0.24
C TYR A 74 6.29 -1.23 -0.08
N SER A 75 5.50 -1.41 -1.14
CA SER A 75 4.35 -0.58 -1.45
C SER A 75 3.12 -1.10 -0.74
N PHE A 76 2.46 -0.25 0.05
CA PHE A 76 1.29 -0.57 0.83
C PHE A 76 0.07 0.19 0.30
N VAL A 77 -1.07 -0.50 0.24
CA VAL A 77 -2.37 0.13 -0.02
C VAL A 77 -3.26 -0.07 1.20
N ALA A 78 -3.79 1.01 1.75
CA ALA A 78 -4.69 0.99 2.89
C ALA A 78 -5.96 1.81 2.62
N ALA A 79 -7.10 1.33 3.13
CA ALA A 79 -8.32 2.10 3.17
C ALA A 79 -8.35 2.99 4.43
N LEU A 80 -8.67 4.26 4.23
CA LEU A 80 -8.70 5.28 5.29
C LEU A 80 -10.12 5.49 5.81
N GLU A 81 -10.24 5.70 7.12
CA GLU A 81 -11.48 6.16 7.76
C GLU A 81 -11.42 7.64 8.11
N SER A 82 -12.59 8.28 8.23
CA SER A 82 -12.66 9.60 8.82
C SER A 82 -12.44 9.53 10.33
N GLY A 83 -11.50 10.32 10.86
CA GLY A 83 -11.29 10.43 12.30
C GLY A 83 -9.88 10.83 12.66
N ARG A 84 -9.64 11.03 13.96
CA ARG A 84 -8.29 11.20 14.54
C ARG A 84 -7.80 9.86 15.07
N THR A 85 -7.76 8.85 14.21
CA THR A 85 -7.25 7.53 14.55
C THR A 85 -5.94 7.30 13.81
N SER A 86 -5.04 6.53 14.41
CA SER A 86 -3.84 6.03 13.74
C SER A 86 -4.10 4.69 13.04
N TRP A 87 -5.36 4.29 12.94
CA TRP A 87 -5.76 3.00 12.39
C TRP A 87 -6.15 3.17 10.92
N CYS A 88 -5.72 2.22 10.09
CA CYS A 88 -6.16 2.09 8.71
C CYS A 88 -6.26 0.60 8.37
N GLN A 89 -7.17 0.25 7.46
CA GLN A 89 -7.30 -1.13 7.03
C GLN A 89 -6.33 -1.39 5.88
N LEU A 90 -5.30 -2.19 6.12
CA LEU A 90 -4.38 -2.59 5.07
C LEU A 90 -5.06 -3.58 4.11
N LEU A 91 -5.06 -3.26 2.83
CA LEU A 91 -5.65 -4.09 1.78
C LEU A 91 -4.58 -4.89 1.04
N ASP A 92 -3.39 -4.32 0.89
CA ASP A 92 -2.33 -4.99 0.17
C ASP A 92 -0.91 -4.49 0.52
N ALA A 93 0.07 -5.36 0.32
CA ALA A 93 1.49 -5.06 0.38
C ALA A 93 2.23 -5.79 -0.75
N VAL A 94 3.10 -5.07 -1.47
CA VAL A 94 3.93 -5.61 -2.55
C VAL A 94 5.39 -5.24 -2.32
N ARG A 95 6.28 -6.24 -2.38
CA ARG A 95 7.73 -6.02 -2.31
C ARG A 95 8.20 -5.45 -3.65
N LEU A 96 8.93 -4.34 -3.62
CA LEU A 96 9.50 -3.71 -4.80
C LEU A 96 10.91 -4.29 -5.07
N GLY A 97 11.03 -5.04 -6.16
CA GLY A 97 12.25 -5.69 -6.63
C GLY A 97 13.20 -4.76 -7.40
N PRO A 98 14.48 -5.16 -7.58
CA PRO A 98 15.59 -4.35 -8.10
C PRO A 98 15.39 -3.73 -9.48
N ALA A 99 14.53 -4.32 -10.30
CA ALA A 99 14.21 -3.83 -11.64
C ALA A 99 12.86 -3.11 -11.72
N ASP A 100 12.09 -3.11 -10.63
CA ASP A 100 10.72 -2.59 -10.64
C ASP A 100 10.69 -1.07 -10.68
N ASP A 101 9.85 -0.54 -11.56
CA ASP A 101 9.42 0.86 -11.51
C ASP A 101 8.32 1.03 -10.44
N VAL A 102 8.51 2.01 -9.55
CA VAL A 102 7.61 2.22 -8.41
C VAL A 102 6.22 2.64 -8.89
N ALA A 103 6.12 3.48 -9.91
CA ALA A 103 4.84 3.97 -10.41
C ALA A 103 4.08 2.85 -11.14
N GLU A 104 4.76 2.05 -11.95
CA GLU A 104 4.16 0.91 -12.65
C GLU A 104 3.63 -0.14 -11.66
N VAL A 105 4.45 -0.55 -10.69
CA VAL A 105 4.01 -1.52 -9.67
C VAL A 105 2.84 -0.96 -8.87
N THR A 106 2.91 0.31 -8.47
CA THR A 106 1.83 0.96 -7.72
C THR A 106 0.53 1.03 -8.53
N ALA A 107 0.60 1.38 -9.81
CA ALA A 107 -0.57 1.44 -10.68
C ALA A 107 -1.21 0.05 -10.87
N ALA A 108 -0.40 -0.98 -11.07
CA ALA A 108 -0.87 -2.37 -11.15
C ALA A 108 -1.47 -2.84 -9.82
N GLN A 109 -0.85 -2.45 -8.70
CA GLN A 109 -1.30 -2.76 -7.35
C GLN A 109 -2.67 -2.15 -7.05
N VAL A 110 -2.84 -0.85 -7.27
CA VAL A 110 -4.10 -0.13 -7.05
C VAL A 110 -5.19 -0.70 -7.96
N ARG A 111 -4.88 -0.96 -9.24
CA ARG A 111 -5.84 -1.59 -10.16
C ARG A 111 -6.35 -2.92 -9.61
N ARG A 112 -5.45 -3.78 -9.13
CA ARG A 112 -5.86 -5.08 -8.56
C ARG A 112 -6.73 -4.89 -7.32
N VAL A 113 -6.34 -4.00 -6.39
CA VAL A 113 -7.14 -3.74 -5.18
C VAL A 113 -8.55 -3.27 -5.54
N VAL A 114 -8.69 -2.38 -6.52
CA VAL A 114 -10.01 -1.92 -6.98
C VAL A 114 -10.83 -3.07 -7.57
N MET A 115 -10.22 -3.95 -8.37
CA MET A 115 -10.91 -5.11 -8.94
C MET A 115 -11.34 -6.09 -7.84
N ASP A 116 -10.46 -6.40 -6.88
CA ASP A 116 -10.78 -7.27 -5.74
C ASP A 116 -11.96 -6.71 -4.92
N LEU A 117 -12.03 -5.38 -4.73
CA LEU A 117 -13.13 -4.72 -4.02
C LEU A 117 -14.46 -4.80 -4.78
N ILE A 118 -14.43 -4.64 -6.10
CA ILE A 118 -15.61 -4.79 -6.97
C ILE A 118 -16.11 -6.24 -6.92
N GLU A 119 -15.21 -7.21 -7.12
CA GLU A 119 -15.55 -8.63 -7.16
C GLU A 119 -16.10 -9.15 -5.83
N MET A 120 -15.57 -8.67 -4.70
CA MET A 120 -15.99 -9.10 -3.37
C MET A 120 -17.20 -8.33 -2.82
N GLY A 121 -17.79 -7.41 -3.60
CA GLY A 121 -18.96 -6.62 -3.19
C GLY A 121 -18.65 -5.56 -2.12
N GLY A 122 -17.37 -5.22 -1.93
CA GLY A 122 -16.93 -4.17 -1.01
C GLY A 122 -17.15 -2.76 -1.56
N TRP A 123 -17.46 -2.63 -2.85
CA TRP A 123 -17.78 -1.38 -3.53
C TRP A 123 -18.70 -1.64 -4.73
N HIS A 124 -19.79 -0.87 -4.86
CA HIS A 124 -20.77 -1.04 -5.93
C HIS A 124 -20.68 0.10 -6.97
N PHE A 125 -20.95 -0.21 -8.24
CA PHE A 125 -21.07 0.80 -9.30
C PHE A 125 -22.19 1.79 -8.95
N GLY A 126 -21.83 3.05 -8.66
CA GLY A 126 -22.73 4.09 -8.18
C GLY A 126 -22.40 4.62 -6.77
N ASP A 127 -21.52 3.93 -6.03
CA ASP A 127 -20.86 4.51 -4.85
C ASP A 127 -19.96 5.68 -5.28
N ARG A 128 -19.93 6.75 -4.47
CA ARG A 128 -19.21 8.00 -4.81
C ARG A 128 -17.71 7.77 -5.05
N ASP A 129 -17.14 8.58 -5.94
CA ASP A 129 -15.76 8.50 -6.47
C ASP A 129 -14.71 8.07 -5.44
N THR A 130 -13.88 7.10 -5.82
CA THR A 130 -12.70 6.67 -5.06
C THR A 130 -11.60 7.71 -5.20
N ALA A 131 -11.17 8.31 -4.09
CA ALA A 131 -9.98 9.17 -4.08
C ALA A 131 -8.76 8.34 -3.67
N THR A 132 -7.70 8.38 -4.49
CA THR A 132 -6.41 7.78 -4.11
C THR A 132 -5.46 8.91 -3.74
N THR A 133 -4.93 8.86 -2.52
CA THR A 133 -3.87 9.76 -2.07
C THR A 133 -2.57 8.96 -1.96
N SER A 134 -1.52 9.41 -2.62
CA SER A 134 -0.20 8.78 -2.53
C SER A 134 0.81 9.74 -1.98
N THR A 135 1.64 9.28 -1.04
CA THR A 135 2.81 10.04 -0.62
C THR A 135 4.03 9.56 -1.41
N CYS A 136 4.51 10.38 -2.34
CA CYS A 136 5.75 10.09 -3.05
C CYS A 136 6.93 10.44 -2.14
N ALA A 137 7.68 9.45 -1.67
CA ALA A 137 8.96 9.68 -0.99
C ALA A 137 9.97 10.26 -2.01
N GLY A 138 10.00 11.59 -2.17
CA GLY A 138 11.05 12.27 -2.96
C GLY A 138 10.71 13.61 -3.60
N SER A 139 9.44 14.02 -3.71
CA SER A 139 9.10 15.32 -4.30
C SER A 139 7.87 15.93 -3.64
N ARG A 140 7.89 17.25 -3.40
CA ARG A 140 6.77 18.04 -2.84
C ARG A 140 5.63 18.20 -3.85
N SER A 141 5.26 17.15 -4.54
CA SER A 141 4.15 17.11 -5.48
C SER A 141 3.32 15.88 -5.14
N CYS A 142 2.43 16.03 -4.17
CA CYS A 142 1.32 15.10 -4.01
C CYS A 142 0.37 15.38 -5.19
N ALA A 143 0.27 14.43 -6.12
CA ALA A 143 -0.78 14.44 -7.12
C ALA A 143 -2.02 13.78 -6.52
N ASP A 144 -2.99 14.59 -6.06
CA ASP A 144 -4.35 14.11 -5.86
C ASP A 144 -4.89 13.69 -7.24
N SER A 145 -5.08 12.39 -7.43
CA SER A 145 -5.56 11.84 -8.68
C SER A 145 -6.99 11.34 -8.47
N THR A 146 -7.97 12.12 -8.90
CA THR A 146 -9.35 11.65 -9.06
C THR A 146 -9.45 10.87 -10.37
N TRP A 147 -9.71 9.57 -10.27
CA TRP A 147 -9.93 8.73 -11.43
C TRP A 147 -11.42 8.73 -11.78
N ASN A 148 -11.77 9.39 -12.90
CA ASN A 148 -13.05 9.15 -13.57
C ASN A 148 -12.88 7.99 -14.55
N THR A 149 -13.75 6.98 -14.48
CA THR A 149 -13.82 5.94 -15.50
C THR A 149 -14.32 6.49 -16.83
N PRO A 150 -13.80 6.02 -17.99
CA PRO A 150 -14.38 6.35 -19.29
C PRO A 150 -15.79 5.77 -19.38
N SER A 151 -16.72 6.58 -19.89
CA SER A 151 -18.09 6.17 -20.18
C SER A 151 -18.13 4.97 -21.12
N ALA A 152 -19.04 4.05 -20.84
CA ALA A 152 -19.30 2.80 -21.55
C ALA A 152 -19.44 2.94 -23.08
#